data_AF-A0A6L9YT57-F1
#
_entry.id   AF-A0A6L9YT57-F1
#
_cell.length_a   1.000
_cell.length_b   1.000
_cell.length_c   1.000
_cell.angle_alpha   90.00
_cell.angle_beta   90.00
_cell.angle_gamma   90.00
#
_symmetry.space_group_name_H-M   'P 1'
#
loop_
_entity.id
_entity.type
_entity.pdbx_description
1 polymer ?
#
loop_
_entity_poly.entity_id
_entity_poly.type
_entity_poly.pdbx_seq_one_letter_code
_entity_poly.pdbx_strand_id
1 'polypeptide(L)' 'MLLHEGWENHCRVYGTIVHAEIRDSKIWIHYDGIEDGITDELVATGVPKDRIVLAFHPPDIRQYTGYGIA' A
#
# COMPACT_ATOMS: atom_id res chain seq x y z
N MET A 1 -2.61 8.91 2.12
CA MET A 1 -3.86 8.18 1.83
C MET A 1 -4.54 8.84 0.64
N LEU A 2 -5.00 8.03 -0.31
CA LEU A 2 -5.80 8.43 -1.47
C LEU A 2 -7.17 7.77 -1.36
N LEU A 3 -8.22 8.58 -1.39
CA LEU A 3 -9.62 8.14 -1.27
C LEU A 3 -10.37 8.48 -2.55
N HIS A 4 -11.27 7.60 -2.96
CA HIS A 4 -12.38 7.93 -3.85
C HIS A 4 -13.56 8.36 -2.98
N GLU A 5 -13.88 9.65 -2.99
CA GLU A 5 -15.10 10.15 -2.34
C GLU A 5 -15.92 11.02 -3.29
N GLY A 6 -17.22 10.80 -3.30
CA GLY A 6 -18.11 11.56 -4.17
C GLY A 6 -19.53 11.01 -4.22
N TRP A 7 -20.21 11.31 -5.30
CA TRP A 7 -21.53 10.79 -5.63
C TRP A 7 -21.51 10.31 -7.07
N GLU A 8 -22.02 9.12 -7.30
CA GLU A 8 -22.31 8.61 -8.64
C GLU A 8 -23.82 8.45 -8.75
N ASN A 9 -24.46 9.29 -9.55
CA ASN A 9 -25.91 9.46 -9.56
C ASN A 9 -26.45 9.74 -8.14
N HIS A 10 -27.28 8.84 -7.60
CA HIS A 10 -27.89 8.95 -6.28
C HIS A 10 -27.19 8.04 -5.25
N CYS A 11 -26.03 7.49 -5.59
CA CYS A 11 -25.24 6.61 -4.73
C CYS A 11 -24.02 7.35 -4.18
N ARG A 12 -23.87 7.32 -2.85
CA ARG A 12 -22.66 7.81 -2.18
C ARG A 12 -21.49 6.89 -2.54
N VAL A 13 -20.40 7.47 -3.00
CA VAL A 13 -19.14 6.77 -3.22
C VAL A 13 -18.15 7.16 -2.13
N TYR A 14 -17.57 6.15 -1.49
CA TYR A 14 -16.53 6.30 -0.49
C TYR A 14 -15.69 5.02 -0.42
N GLY A 15 -14.40 5.11 -0.71
CA GLY A 15 -13.49 3.97 -0.66
C GLY A 15 -12.03 4.41 -0.71
N THR A 16 -11.15 3.62 -0.10
CA THR A 16 -9.71 3.83 -0.19
C THR A 16 -9.20 3.31 -1.52
N ILE A 17 -8.38 4.09 -2.22
CA ILE A 17 -7.66 3.64 -3.42
C ILE A 17 -6.27 3.14 -3.00
N VAL A 18 -5.53 3.95 -2.25
CA VAL A 18 -4.21 3.59 -1.70
C VAL A 18 -4.06 4.18 -0.30
N HIS A 19 -3.56 3.39 0.64
CA HIS A 19 -3.15 3.88 1.94
C HIS A 19 -1.73 3.43 2.21
N ALA A 20 -0.80 4.40 2.23
CA ALA A 20 0.57 4.19 2.64
C ALA A 20 1.01 5.25 3.67
N GLU A 21 2.00 4.88 4.47
CA GLU A 21 2.59 5.67 5.56
C GLU A 21 4.12 5.56 5.48
N ILE A 22 4.84 6.62 5.82
CA ILE A 22 6.28 6.53 6.09
C ILE A 22 6.46 6.40 7.60
N ARG A 23 6.98 5.25 8.03
CA ARG A 23 7.24 4.93 9.44
C ARG A 23 8.60 4.26 9.55
N ASP A 24 9.41 4.70 10.51
CA ASP A 24 10.74 4.14 10.78
C ASP A 24 11.65 4.09 9.53
N SER A 25 11.57 5.14 8.69
CA SER A 25 12.26 5.22 7.39
C SER A 25 11.91 4.09 6.40
N LYS A 26 10.68 3.56 6.49
CA LYS A 26 10.12 2.57 5.58
C LYS A 26 8.75 3.02 5.09
N ILE A 27 8.38 2.55 3.90
CA ILE A 27 7.07 2.78 3.28
C ILE A 27 6.17 1.61 3.67
N TRP A 28 5.18 1.86 4.51
CA TRP A 28 4.18 0.89 4.94
C TRP A 28 2.94 1.01 4.06
N ILE A 29 2.64 -0.03 3.30
CA ILE A 29 1.45 -0.08 2.42
C ILE A 29 0.33 -0.80 3.19
N HIS A 30 -0.63 -0.04 3.68
CA HIS A 30 -1.78 -0.52 4.45
C HIS A 30 -2.93 -1.00 3.55
N TYR A 31 -3.06 -0.42 2.36
CA TYR A 31 -4.04 -0.81 1.36
C TYR A 31 -3.55 -0.39 -0.04
N ASP A 32 -3.74 -1.28 -1.01
CA ASP A 32 -3.45 -1.04 -2.43
C ASP A 32 -4.57 -1.61 -3.28
N GLY A 33 -5.38 -0.73 -3.89
CA GLY A 33 -6.52 -1.08 -4.72
C GLY A 33 -6.27 -0.88 -6.21
N ILE A 34 -5.02 -0.66 -6.63
CA ILE A 34 -4.63 -0.53 -8.03
C ILE A 34 -4.32 -1.92 -8.59
N GLU A 35 -4.72 -2.20 -9.84
CA GLU A 35 -4.55 -3.52 -10.47
C GLU A 35 -3.08 -3.98 -10.51
N ASP A 36 -2.18 -3.12 -10.99
CA ASP A 36 -0.74 -3.39 -11.05
C ASP A 36 -0.03 -3.18 -9.69
N GLY A 37 -0.69 -2.49 -8.76
CA GLY A 37 -0.17 -2.14 -7.44
C GLY A 37 0.97 -1.11 -7.45
N ILE A 38 1.09 -0.33 -6.37
CA ILE A 38 2.16 0.66 -6.21
C ILE A 38 3.50 0.03 -5.79
N THR A 39 3.48 -1.23 -5.35
CA THR A 39 4.67 -1.90 -4.79
C THR A 39 5.77 -2.06 -5.84
N ASP A 40 5.43 -2.54 -7.03
CA ASP A 40 6.40 -2.78 -8.10
C ASP A 40 6.93 -1.47 -8.70
N GLU A 41 6.11 -0.42 -8.77
CA GLU A 41 6.54 0.93 -9.18
C GLU A 41 7.56 1.53 -8.20
N LEU A 42 7.37 1.35 -6.88
CA LEU A 42 8.34 1.78 -5.88
C LEU A 42 9.68 1.08 -6.07
N VAL A 43 9.68 -0.22 -6.37
CA VAL A 43 10.91 -0.96 -6.67
C VAL A 43 11.54 -0.47 -7.98
N ALA A 44 10.75 -0.25 -9.03
CA ALA A 44 11.24 0.23 -10.32
C ALA A 44 11.85 1.64 -10.25
N THR A 45 11.37 2.48 -9.33
CA THR A 45 11.93 3.82 -9.07
C THR A 45 13.16 3.81 -8.14
N GLY A 46 13.59 2.62 -7.69
CA GLY A 46 14.83 2.42 -6.94
C GLY A 46 14.65 2.30 -5.43
N VAL A 47 13.42 2.17 -4.92
CA VAL A 47 13.20 1.89 -3.49
C VAL A 47 13.59 0.44 -3.19
N PRO A 48 14.54 0.19 -2.28
CA PRO A 48 14.90 -1.17 -1.89
C PRO A 48 13.72 -1.94 -1.29
N LYS A 49 13.58 -3.23 -1.59
CA LYS A 49 12.45 -4.05 -1.10
C LYS A 49 12.36 -4.11 0.43
N ASP A 50 13.49 -4.06 1.14
CA ASP A 50 13.55 -4.06 2.62
C ASP A 50 13.07 -2.74 3.25
N ARG A 51 12.91 -1.68 2.43
CA ARG A 51 12.32 -0.38 2.79
C ARG A 51 10.83 -0.30 2.52
N ILE A 52 10.23 -1.32 1.93
CA ILE A 52 8.79 -1.40 1.68
C ILE A 52 8.22 -2.47 2.62
N VAL A 53 7.16 -2.18 3.34
CA VAL A 53 6.45 -3.11 4.23
C VAL A 53 5.05 -3.31 3.68
N LEU A 54 4.70 -4.54 3.32
CA LEU A 54 3.33 -4.92 2.91
C LEU A 54 2.44 -5.05 4.15
N ALA A 55 2.01 -3.93 4.70
CA ALA A 55 1.33 -3.85 5.99
C ALA A 55 -0.07 -4.49 6.00
N PHE A 56 -0.69 -4.60 4.83
CA PHE A 56 -1.94 -5.35 4.63
C PHE A 56 -1.79 -6.87 4.90
N HIS A 57 -0.56 -7.40 4.87
CA HIS A 57 -0.31 -8.76 5.34
C HIS A 57 -0.13 -8.81 6.87
N PRO A 58 -0.66 -9.85 7.53
CA PRO A 58 -0.40 -10.13 8.94
C PRO A 58 1.10 -10.18 9.25
N PRO A 59 1.54 -9.70 10.44
CA PRO A 59 2.97 -9.60 10.78
C PRO A 59 3.75 -10.91 10.60
N ASP A 60 3.15 -12.05 10.93
CA ASP A 60 3.72 -13.39 10.83
C ASP A 60 3.96 -13.86 9.39
N ILE A 61 3.20 -13.31 8.42
CA ILE A 61 3.31 -13.65 7.00
C ILE A 61 4.37 -12.81 6.28
N ARG A 62 4.69 -11.60 6.77
CA ARG A 62 5.58 -10.65 6.08
C ARG A 62 6.96 -11.21 5.78
N GLN A 63 7.49 -12.08 6.64
CA GLN A 63 8.78 -12.75 6.43
C GLN A 63 8.84 -13.60 5.14
N TYR A 64 7.70 -14.04 4.62
CA TYR A 64 7.61 -14.86 3.42
C TYR A 64 7.39 -14.05 2.13
N THR A 65 7.24 -12.72 2.25
CA THR A 65 6.89 -11.83 1.12
C THR A 65 8.09 -11.33 0.32
N GLY A 66 9.31 -11.41 0.88
CA GLY A 66 10.51 -10.83 0.29
C GLY A 66 10.62 -9.30 0.41
N TYR A 67 9.74 -8.68 1.21
CA TYR A 67 9.76 -7.26 1.56
C TYR A 67 10.11 -7.06 3.05
N GLY A 68 10.14 -5.82 3.53
CA GLY A 68 10.36 -5.49 4.94
C GLY A 68 9.30 -6.08 5.87
N ILE A 69 9.73 -6.46 7.09
CA ILE A 69 8.88 -7.11 8.10
C ILE A 69 8.21 -6.07 9.04
N ALA A 70 8.98 -5.04 9.40
CA ALA A 70 8.61 -3.88 10.21
C ALA A 70 9.61 -2.75 9.90
#